data_AF-A0A081FZC0-F1
#
_entry.id   AF-A0A081FZC0-F1
#
_cell.length_a   1.000
_cell.length_b   1.000
_cell.length_c   1.000
_cell.angle_alpha   90.00
_cell.angle_beta   90.00
_cell.angle_gamma   90.00
#
_symmetry.space_group_name_H-M   'P 1'
#
loop_
_entity.id
_entity.type
_entity.pdbx_description
1 polymer ?
#
loop_
_entity_poly.entity_id
_entity_poly.type
_entity_poly.pdbx_seq_one_letter_code
_entity_poly.pdbx_strand_id
1 'polypeptide(L)'
;MEDNGRFLLVEETSGSNLVLNQPAGHLEEDEHFIDAARRETLEETGWHVEPEHLLGLYVYKAPANGVTYHRACFIARACFHDAARELDDGIIRAVWMTRDEVAENMHRLRSELVLKCIDDYLAGTRYPLSLIHEP
;
A
#
# COMPACT_ATOMS: atom_id res chain seq x y z
N MET A 1 3.81 -5.63 -0.18
CA MET A 1 4.41 -6.87 0.35
C MET A 1 3.83 -8.04 -0.42
N GLU A 2 4.63 -9.08 -0.67
CA GLU A 2 4.18 -10.31 -1.31
C GLU A 2 4.73 -11.53 -0.55
N ASP A 3 3.91 -12.56 -0.40
CA ASP A 3 4.25 -13.84 0.20
C ASP A 3 3.50 -14.97 -0.52
N ASN A 4 4.24 -15.92 -1.11
CA ASN A 4 3.71 -17.08 -1.81
C ASN A 4 2.61 -16.78 -2.86
N GLY A 5 2.81 -15.74 -3.65
CA GLY A 5 1.90 -15.26 -4.69
C GLY A 5 0.72 -14.42 -4.17
N ARG A 6 0.70 -14.09 -2.88
CA ARG A 6 -0.33 -13.25 -2.26
C ARG A 6 0.24 -11.90 -1.86
N PHE A 7 -0.57 -10.86 -1.99
CA PHE A 7 -0.23 -9.48 -1.68
C PHE A 7 -1.00 -9.00 -0.45
N LEU A 8 -0.29 -8.34 0.46
CA LEU A 8 -0.90 -7.74 1.64
C LEU A 8 -1.66 -6.48 1.23
N LEU A 9 -2.95 -6.47 1.55
CA LEU A 9 -3.89 -5.38 1.34
C LEU A 9 -4.65 -5.10 2.64
N VAL A 10 -5.34 -3.98 2.68
CA VAL A 10 -6.30 -3.61 3.72
C VAL A 10 -7.68 -3.49 3.12
N GLU A 11 -8.68 -3.93 3.87
CA GLU A 11 -10.07 -3.59 3.63
C GLU A 11 -10.42 -2.41 4.53
N GLU A 12 -10.75 -1.26 3.94
CA GLU A 12 -10.94 0.00 4.63
C GLU A 12 -12.28 0.65 4.28
N THR A 13 -12.73 1.58 5.13
CA THR A 13 -13.91 2.40 4.87
C THR A 13 -13.52 3.68 4.13
N SER A 14 -14.12 3.89 2.96
CA SER A 14 -14.04 5.13 2.21
C SER A 14 -15.43 5.73 2.01
N GLY A 15 -15.77 6.71 2.83
CA GLY A 15 -17.13 7.26 2.86
C GLY A 15 -18.11 6.19 3.31
N SER A 16 -19.05 5.79 2.44
CA SER A 16 -20.02 4.72 2.73
C SER A 16 -19.62 3.35 2.17
N ASN A 17 -18.45 3.24 1.53
CA ASN A 17 -18.05 2.04 0.80
C ASN A 17 -16.91 1.32 1.51
N LEU A 18 -16.93 -0.01 1.47
CA LEU A 18 -15.78 -0.85 1.81
C LEU A 18 -14.94 -1.08 0.57
N VAL A 19 -13.67 -0.75 0.66
CA VAL A 19 -12.74 -0.80 -0.47
C VAL A 19 -11.44 -1.49 -0.09
N LEU A 20 -10.74 -2.02 -1.09
CA LEU A 20 -9.43 -2.64 -0.94
C LEU A 20 -8.32 -1.68 -1.38
N ASN A 21 -7.27 -1.59 -0.58
CA ASN A 21 -6.06 -0.83 -0.90
C ASN A 21 -4.80 -1.61 -0.49
N GLN A 22 -3.62 -1.24 -1.01
CA GLN A 22 -2.41 -1.56 -0.24
C GLN A 22 -2.41 -0.70 1.02
N PRO A 23 -1.70 -1.11 2.09
CA PRO A 23 -1.46 -0.19 3.18
C PRO A 23 -0.78 1.07 2.66
N ALA A 24 -1.39 2.22 2.94
CA ALA A 24 -0.99 3.50 2.35
C ALA A 24 -1.66 4.68 3.03
N GLY A 25 -0.86 5.67 3.41
CA GLY A 25 -1.35 6.97 3.84
C GLY A 25 -0.49 8.13 3.35
N HIS A 26 -0.54 9.24 4.08
CA HIS A 26 0.13 10.48 3.70
C HIS A 26 1.49 10.56 4.37
N LEU A 27 2.44 11.20 3.68
CA LEU A 27 3.70 11.60 4.30
C LEU A 27 3.42 12.69 5.33
N GLU A 28 3.94 12.53 6.55
CA GLU A 28 3.87 13.56 7.58
C GLU A 28 4.97 14.63 7.43
N GLU A 29 4.84 15.73 8.16
CA GLU A 29 5.89 16.75 8.22
C GLU A 29 7.16 16.18 8.87
N ASP A 30 8.32 16.48 8.28
CA ASP A 30 9.64 15.96 8.72
C ASP A 30 9.78 14.42 8.72
N GLU A 31 8.95 13.73 7.93
CA GLU A 31 9.01 12.27 7.75
C GLU A 31 9.68 11.89 6.41
N HIS A 32 10.51 10.84 6.41
CA HIS A 32 11.06 10.24 5.19
C HIS A 32 10.10 9.22 4.58
N PHE A 33 10.06 9.09 3.25
CA PHE A 33 9.13 8.18 2.57
C PHE A 33 9.21 6.72 3.05
N ILE A 34 10.42 6.22 3.36
CA ILE A 34 10.63 4.84 3.82
C ILE A 34 10.03 4.64 5.21
N ASP A 35 10.15 5.64 6.07
CA ASP A 35 9.62 5.59 7.43
C ASP A 35 8.09 5.71 7.43
N ALA A 36 7.53 6.57 6.57
CA ALA A 36 6.09 6.61 6.32
C ALA A 36 5.56 5.25 5.84
N ALA A 37 6.23 4.61 4.87
CA ALA A 37 5.81 3.31 4.38
C ALA A 37 5.81 2.22 5.48
N ARG A 38 6.76 2.28 6.43
CA ARG A 38 6.79 1.39 7.60
C ARG A 38 5.68 1.71 8.58
N ARG A 39 5.51 2.99 8.93
CA ARG A 39 4.49 3.47 9.89
C ARG A 39 3.09 3.11 9.41
N GLU A 40 2.72 3.53 8.21
CA GLU A 40 1.41 3.28 7.59
C GLU A 40 1.12 1.78 7.51
N THR A 41 2.11 0.97 7.12
CA THR A 41 1.91 -0.49 7.09
C THR A 41 1.65 -1.06 8.47
N LEU A 42 2.38 -0.60 9.49
CA LEU A 42 2.21 -1.08 10.86
C LEU A 42 0.86 -0.67 11.46
N GLU A 43 0.45 0.58 11.23
CA GLU A 43 -0.81 1.17 11.68
C GLU A 43 -2.02 0.48 11.04
N GLU A 44 -1.98 0.23 9.74
CA GLU A 44 -3.13 -0.34 9.03
C GLU A 44 -3.16 -1.87 8.97
N THR A 45 -2.05 -2.56 9.28
CA THR A 45 -1.99 -4.03 9.14
C THR A 45 -1.43 -4.78 10.35
N GLY A 46 -0.82 -4.09 11.31
CA GLY A 46 -0.05 -4.73 12.37
C GLY A 46 1.25 -5.40 11.90
N TRP A 47 1.61 -5.30 10.62
CA TRP A 47 2.85 -5.86 10.10
C TRP A 47 4.02 -4.88 10.21
N HIS A 48 5.10 -5.36 10.81
CA HIS A 48 6.42 -4.79 10.63
C HIS A 48 7.00 -5.23 9.30
N VAL A 49 7.47 -4.27 8.52
CA VAL A 49 8.00 -4.49 7.17
C VAL A 49 9.35 -3.81 6.99
N GLU A 50 10.12 -4.35 6.04
CA GLU A 50 11.38 -3.75 5.60
C GLU A 50 11.25 -3.38 4.12
N PRO A 51 11.15 -2.09 3.77
CA PRO A 51 11.22 -1.64 2.38
C PRO A 51 12.58 -2.00 1.76
N GLU A 52 12.57 -2.62 0.58
CA GLU A 52 13.77 -3.09 -0.12
C GLU A 52 13.98 -2.34 -1.43
N HIS A 53 12.88 -1.95 -2.11
CA HIS A 53 12.93 -1.27 -3.40
C HIS A 53 11.79 -0.25 -3.51
N LEU A 54 12.01 0.77 -4.34
CA LEU A 54 10.94 1.58 -4.88
C LEU A 54 10.35 0.84 -6.10
N LEU A 55 9.03 0.60 -6.10
CA LEU A 55 8.34 0.06 -7.27
C LEU A 55 8.15 1.15 -8.32
N GLY A 56 7.72 2.33 -7.88
CA GLY A 56 7.48 3.47 -8.77
C GLY A 56 6.82 4.65 -8.06
N LEU A 57 6.78 5.77 -8.78
CA LEU A 57 6.03 6.97 -8.42
C LEU A 57 4.85 7.11 -9.37
N TYR A 58 3.63 7.14 -8.82
CA TYR A 58 2.39 7.17 -9.56
C TYR A 58 1.67 8.49 -9.32
N VAL A 59 1.18 9.12 -10.39
CA VAL A 59 0.32 10.29 -10.29
C VAL A 59 -1.12 9.85 -10.53
N TYR A 60 -2.00 10.14 -9.56
CA TYR A 60 -3.40 9.78 -9.64
C TYR A 60 -4.27 10.97 -9.27
N LYS A 61 -5.23 11.32 -10.13
CA LYS A 61 -6.23 12.34 -9.82
C LYS A 61 -7.51 11.65 -9.40
N ALA A 62 -7.84 11.74 -8.11
CA ALA A 62 -9.04 11.10 -7.58
C ALA A 62 -10.30 11.76 -8.14
N PRO A 63 -11.17 11.02 -8.85
CA PRO A 63 -12.39 11.59 -9.42
C PRO A 63 -13.36 12.13 -8.35
N ALA A 64 -13.34 11.54 -7.15
CA ALA A 64 -14.28 11.85 -6.08
C ALA A 64 -14.08 13.26 -5.47
N ASN A 65 -12.84 13.74 -5.38
CA ASN A 65 -12.51 15.02 -4.75
C ASN A 65 -11.67 15.95 -5.64
N GLY A 66 -11.21 15.48 -6.81
CA GLY A 66 -10.38 16.24 -7.74
C GLY A 66 -8.92 16.43 -7.32
N VAL A 67 -8.52 15.86 -6.18
CA VAL A 67 -7.15 15.97 -5.64
C VAL A 67 -6.19 15.10 -6.45
N THR A 68 -5.01 15.64 -6.72
CA THR A 68 -3.90 14.91 -7.36
C THR A 68 -2.96 14.37 -6.29
N TYR A 69 -2.80 13.06 -6.28
CA TYR A 69 -1.90 12.32 -5.40
C TYR A 69 -0.63 11.94 -6.14
N HIS A 70 0.50 12.08 -5.45
CA HIS A 70 1.79 11.53 -5.85
C HIS A 70 2.09 10.37 -4.92
N ARG A 71 1.96 9.15 -5.42
CA ARG A 71 2.10 7.93 -4.63
C ARG A 71 3.44 7.27 -4.90
N ALA A 72 4.33 7.27 -3.93
CA ALA A 72 5.50 6.40 -3.92
C ALA A 72 5.05 5.01 -3.46
N CYS A 73 5.23 3.99 -4.30
CA CYS A 73 4.92 2.60 -3.94
C CYS A 73 6.21 1.84 -3.67
N PHE A 74 6.28 1.18 -2.52
CA PHE A 74 7.44 0.42 -2.10
C PHE A 74 7.18 -1.08 -2.17
N ILE A 75 8.27 -1.79 -2.39
CA ILE A 75 8.32 -3.24 -2.26
C ILE A 75 9.02 -3.51 -0.97
N ALA A 76 8.30 -4.14 -0.07
CA ALA A 76 8.78 -4.43 1.26
C ALA A 76 8.59 -5.91 1.58
N ARG A 77 9.50 -6.42 2.41
CA ARG A 77 9.44 -7.76 2.99
C ARG A 77 8.67 -7.72 4.29
N ALA A 78 7.67 -8.58 4.43
CA ALA A 78 6.96 -8.77 5.69
C ALA A 78 7.89 -9.47 6.70
N CYS A 79 8.09 -8.88 7.87
CA CYS A 79 9.06 -9.36 8.87
C CYS A 79 8.37 -10.03 10.06
N PHE A 80 7.44 -9.32 10.69
CA PHE A 80 6.75 -9.76 11.90
C PHE A 80 5.33 -9.20 11.93
N HIS A 81 4.37 -9.97 12.42
CA HIS A 81 2.99 -9.55 12.56
C HIS A 81 2.63 -9.43 14.04
N ASP A 82 2.37 -8.21 14.49
CA ASP A 82 1.82 -7.95 15.80
C ASP A 82 0.29 -8.06 15.75
N ALA A 83 -0.21 -9.30 15.81
CA ALA A 83 -1.63 -9.59 15.69
C ALA A 83 -2.51 -9.03 16.83
N ALA A 84 -1.90 -8.52 17.91
CA ALA A 84 -2.59 -7.90 19.02
C ALA A 84 -2.69 -6.37 18.88
N ARG A 85 -2.01 -5.79 17.89
CA ARG A 85 -2.05 -4.35 17.64
C ARG A 85 -3.43 -3.93 17.15
N GLU A 86 -3.95 -2.87 17.76
CA GLU A 86 -5.15 -2.19 17.26
C GLU A 86 -4.80 -1.47 15.95
N LEU A 87 -5.67 -1.62 14.95
CA LEU A 87 -5.49 -0.99 13.64
C LEU A 87 -6.18 0.37 13.62
N ASP A 88 -5.73 1.23 12.73
CA ASP A 88 -6.26 2.58 12.58
C ASP A 88 -7.77 2.65 12.32
N ASP A 89 -8.37 3.76 12.78
CA ASP A 89 -9.79 4.04 12.59
C ASP A 89 -10.17 3.98 11.11
N GLY A 90 -11.12 3.11 10.78
CA GLY A 90 -11.61 2.91 9.42
C GLY A 90 -11.02 1.69 8.71
N ILE A 91 -9.95 1.09 9.25
CA ILE A 91 -9.44 -0.20 8.80
C ILE A 91 -10.31 -1.33 9.37
N ILE A 92 -10.82 -2.19 8.49
CA ILE A 92 -11.63 -3.35 8.87
C ILE A 92 -10.75 -4.56 9.15
N ARG A 93 -9.73 -4.79 8.31
CA ARG A 93 -8.74 -5.88 8.44
C ARG A 93 -7.64 -5.78 7.39
N ALA A 94 -6.52 -6.42 7.69
CA ALA A 94 -5.51 -6.80 6.71
C ALA A 94 -5.84 -8.16 6.06
N VAL A 95 -5.62 -8.28 4.76
CA VAL A 95 -5.89 -9.50 3.97
C VAL A 95 -4.75 -9.79 3.00
N TRP A 96 -4.46 -11.07 2.79
CA TRP A 96 -3.49 -11.54 1.79
C TRP A 96 -4.22 -12.11 0.58
N MET A 97 -4.15 -11.41 -0.56
CA MET A 97 -4.91 -11.76 -1.76
C MET A 97 -4.01 -12.06 -2.96
N THR A 98 -4.34 -13.05 -3.78
CA THR A 98 -3.67 -13.26 -5.07
C THR A 98 -4.03 -12.13 -6.04
N ARG A 99 -3.21 -11.94 -7.08
CA ARG A 99 -3.52 -10.95 -8.12
C ARG A 99 -4.91 -11.17 -8.75
N ASP A 100 -5.29 -12.43 -8.97
CA ASP A 100 -6.60 -12.77 -9.56
C ASP A 100 -7.75 -12.44 -8.60
N GLU A 101 -7.61 -12.75 -7.31
CA GLU A 101 -8.58 -12.36 -6.29
C GLU A 101 -8.73 -10.82 -6.24
N VAL A 102 -7.65 -10.04 -6.39
CA VAL A 102 -7.72 -8.58 -6.46
C VAL A 102 -8.44 -8.11 -7.73
N ALA A 103 -8.19 -8.76 -8.87
CA ALA A 103 -8.82 -8.42 -10.14
C ALA A 103 -10.32 -8.71 -10.16
N GLU A 104 -10.75 -9.82 -9.56
CA GLU A 104 -12.18 -10.13 -9.35
C GLU A 104 -12.88 -9.07 -8.49
N ASN A 105 -12.11 -8.38 -7.63
CA ASN A 105 -12.58 -7.31 -6.76
C ASN A 105 -12.33 -5.90 -7.33
N MET A 106 -12.09 -5.76 -8.65
CA MET A 106 -11.83 -4.47 -9.31
C MET A 106 -12.84 -3.35 -8.97
N HIS A 107 -14.12 -3.70 -8.84
CA HIS A 107 -15.20 -2.75 -8.57
C HIS A 107 -15.13 -2.10 -7.18
N ARG A 108 -14.37 -2.69 -6.25
CA ARG A 108 -14.19 -2.21 -4.88
C ARG A 108 -12.75 -1.85 -4.54
N LEU A 109 -11.88 -1.66 -5.54
CA LEU A 109 -10.54 -1.13 -5.28
C LEU A 109 -10.62 0.35 -4.94
N ARG A 110 -9.79 0.81 -4.01
CA ARG A 110 -9.66 2.22 -3.62
C ARG A 110 -9.33 3.11 -4.81
N SER A 111 -8.54 2.57 -5.72
CA SER A 111 -8.22 3.14 -7.03
C SER A 111 -7.70 2.04 -7.95
N GLU A 112 -7.67 2.31 -9.25
CA GLU A 112 -7.03 1.45 -10.25
C GLU A 112 -5.53 1.21 -9.97
N LEU A 113 -4.89 2.10 -9.20
CA LEU A 113 -3.49 1.94 -8.82
C LEU A 113 -3.24 0.68 -7.99
N VAL A 114 -4.25 0.17 -7.28
CA VAL A 114 -4.10 -1.03 -6.46
C VAL A 114 -3.69 -2.23 -7.31
N LEU A 115 -4.40 -2.48 -8.40
CA LEU A 115 -4.08 -3.57 -9.32
C LEU A 115 -2.83 -3.24 -10.15
N LYS A 116 -2.68 -1.98 -10.57
CA LYS A 116 -1.50 -1.55 -11.34
C LYS A 116 -0.18 -1.78 -10.58
N CYS A 117 -0.12 -1.48 -9.28
CA CYS A 117 1.08 -1.72 -8.48
C CYS A 117 1.41 -3.22 -8.39
N ILE A 118 0.39 -4.08 -8.28
CA ILE A 118 0.60 -5.53 -8.29
C ILE A 118 1.14 -6.00 -9.65
N ASP A 119 0.55 -5.52 -10.75
CA ASP A 119 0.98 -5.89 -12.10
C ASP A 119 2.41 -5.40 -12.39
N ASP A 120 2.77 -4.18 -11.98
CA ASP A 120 4.14 -3.65 -12.11
C ASP A 120 5.13 -4.45 -11.24
N TYR A 121 4.72 -4.89 -10.03
CA TYR A 121 5.52 -5.78 -9.18
C TYR A 121 5.81 -7.10 -9.90
N LEU A 122 4.78 -7.72 -10.48
CA LEU A 122 4.86 -9.00 -11.19
C LEU A 122 5.67 -8.90 -12.50
N ALA A 123 5.67 -7.72 -13.14
CA ALA A 123 6.51 -7.43 -14.29
C ALA A 123 8.02 -7.32 -13.94
N GLY A 124 8.37 -7.36 -12.65
CA GLY A 124 9.77 -7.32 -12.18
C GLY A 124 10.36 -5.93 -12.03
N THR A 125 9.53 -4.86 -12.07
CA THR A 125 10.00 -3.48 -11.89
C THR A 125 10.57 -3.28 -10.48
N ARG A 126 11.85 -2.92 -10.36
CA ARG A 126 12.52 -2.66 -9.08
C ARG A 126 13.50 -1.50 -9.27
N TYR A 127 13.34 -0.42 -8.50
CA TYR A 127 14.31 0.68 -8.43
C TYR A 127 15.01 0.68 -7.06
N PRO A 128 16.30 1.06 -7.01
CA PRO A 128 17.01 1.16 -5.74
C PRO A 128 16.41 2.28 -4.89
N LEU A 129 16.33 2.06 -3.58
CA LEU A 129 15.85 3.08 -2.63
C LEU A 129 16.69 4.37 -2.68
N SER A 130 17.96 4.26 -3.07
CA SER A 130 18.87 5.40 -3.27
C SER A 130 18.48 6.36 -4.40
N LEU A 131 17.40 6.08 -5.13
CA LEU A 131 16.79 7.02 -6.07
C LEU A 131 16.06 8.17 -5.34
N ILE A 132 15.68 7.96 -4.09
CA ILE A 132 15.03 8.95 -3.24
C ILE A 132 16.11 9.76 -2.53
N HIS A 133 16.00 11.09 -2.63
CA HIS A 133 16.89 12.04 -1.96
C HIS A 133 16.05 12.96 -1.10
N GLU A 134 16.19 12.83 0.22
CA GLU A 134 15.46 13.57 1.24
C GLU A 134 16.46 14.28 2.17
N PRO A 135 16.06 15.39 2.81
CA PRO A 135 16.93 16.18 3.69
C PRO A 135 17.40 15.44 4.95
#